data_AF-A0A1F8M1P6-F1
#
_entry.id   AF-A0A1F8M1P6-F1
#
_cell.length_a   1.000
_cell.length_b   1.000
_cell.length_c   1.000
_cell.angle_alpha   90.00
_cell.angle_beta   90.00
_cell.angle_gamma   90.00
#
_symmetry.space_group_name_H-M   'P 1'
#
loop_
_entity.id
_entity.type
_entity.pdbx_description
1 polymer ?
#
loop_
_entity_poly.entity_id
_entity_poly.type
_entity_poly.pdbx_seq_one_letter_code
_entity_poly.pdbx_strand_id
1 'polypeptide(L)'
;MDGIQKHIDPTEAGFGPIDANIFAWSEEQRAHIKSLPDSLNSALIALEQDHEFLLAGEVFSELMIRQWVDFKRNEEYYQVRNRPHPYEMSLYFDV
;
A
#
# COMPACT_ATOMS: atom_id res chain seq x y z
N MET A 1 -11.63 -11.96 -9.11
CA MET A 1 -11.85 -13.42 -9.18
C MET A 1 -11.34 -14.10 -7.93
N ASP A 2 -10.11 -13.83 -7.50
CA ASP A 2 -9.48 -14.44 -6.31
C ASP A 2 -10.35 -14.44 -5.04
N GLY A 3 -10.90 -13.30 -4.64
CA GLY A 3 -11.77 -13.23 -3.45
C GLY A 3 -13.05 -14.08 -3.53
N ILE A 4 -13.61 -14.25 -4.74
CA ILE A 4 -14.77 -15.15 -4.96
C ILE A 4 -14.32 -16.61 -4.85
N GLN A 5 -13.18 -16.96 -5.44
CA GLN A 5 -12.64 -18.32 -5.43
C GLN A 5 -12.21 -18.77 -4.03
N LYS A 6 -11.60 -17.86 -3.25
CA LYS A 6 -11.17 -18.10 -1.87
C LYS A 6 -12.28 -17.86 -0.84
N HIS A 7 -13.47 -17.43 -1.27
CA HIS A 7 -14.58 -17.08 -0.37
C HIS A 7 -14.16 -16.11 0.76
N ILE A 8 -13.37 -15.09 0.42
CA ILE A 8 -12.87 -14.13 1.41
C ILE A 8 -14.04 -13.30 1.96
N ASP A 9 -14.23 -13.32 3.27
CA ASP A 9 -15.16 -12.42 3.94
C ASP A 9 -14.51 -11.02 4.08
N PRO A 10 -15.05 -9.98 3.43
CA PRO A 10 -14.49 -8.64 3.49
C PRO A 10 -14.57 -8.02 4.90
N THR A 11 -15.49 -8.47 5.73
CA THR A 11 -15.67 -8.00 7.11
C THR A 11 -14.54 -8.54 7.98
N GLU A 12 -14.28 -9.85 7.91
CA GLU A 12 -13.17 -10.49 8.64
C GLU A 12 -11.82 -9.98 8.17
N ALA A 13 -11.69 -9.65 6.88
CA ALA A 13 -10.48 -9.07 6.31
C ALA A 13 -10.31 -7.55 6.61
N GLY A 14 -11.26 -6.93 7.31
CA GLY A 14 -11.17 -5.54 7.77
C GLY A 14 -11.44 -4.49 6.69
N PHE A 15 -12.13 -4.87 5.60
CA PHE A 15 -12.48 -3.99 4.47
C PHE A 15 -13.90 -3.41 4.55
N GLY A 16 -14.76 -3.94 5.41
CA GLY A 16 -16.11 -3.42 5.66
C GLY A 16 -17.23 -4.44 5.37
N PRO A 17 -18.51 -4.00 5.32
CA PRO A 17 -18.96 -2.62 5.15
C PRO A 17 -18.78 -1.74 6.40
N ILE A 18 -18.40 -0.48 6.19
CA ILE A 18 -18.29 0.53 7.26
C ILE A 18 -19.29 1.64 6.93
N ASP A 19 -20.39 1.71 7.68
CA ASP A 19 -21.43 2.74 7.53
C ASP A 19 -21.21 3.86 8.55
N ALA A 20 -20.06 4.53 8.45
CA ALA A 20 -19.69 5.64 9.33
C ALA A 20 -18.63 6.54 8.71
N ASN A 21 -18.55 7.79 9.19
CA ASN A 21 -17.45 8.68 8.87
C ASN A 21 -16.20 8.30 9.67
N ILE A 22 -15.32 7.50 9.07
CA ILE A 22 -14.06 7.06 9.68
C ILE A 22 -13.12 8.21 10.07
N PHE A 23 -13.25 9.39 9.45
CA PHE A 23 -12.45 10.56 9.81
C PHE A 23 -12.85 11.17 11.15
N ALA A 24 -14.03 10.85 11.67
CA ALA A 24 -14.49 11.29 12.98
C ALA A 24 -14.16 10.30 14.11
N TRP A 25 -13.63 9.12 13.78
CA TRP A 25 -13.33 8.07 14.75
C TRP A 25 -12.09 8.36 15.60
N SER A 26 -12.09 7.81 16.81
CA SER A 26 -10.89 7.74 17.66
C SER A 26 -9.84 6.79 17.07
N GLU A 27 -8.60 6.90 17.54
CA GLU A 27 -7.51 6.00 17.13
C GLU A 27 -7.83 4.53 17.43
N GLU A 28 -8.41 4.26 18.60
CA GLU A 28 -8.87 2.92 19.02
C GLU A 28 -9.90 2.35 18.04
N GLN A 29 -10.87 3.16 17.61
CA GLN A 29 -11.87 2.73 16.63
C GLN A 29 -11.23 2.46 15.25
N ARG A 30 -10.31 3.32 14.81
CA ARG A 30 -9.60 3.13 13.53
C ARG A 30 -8.65 1.94 13.54
N ALA A 31 -8.16 1.51 14.70
CA ALA A 31 -7.33 0.31 14.80
C ALA A 31 -8.06 -0.98 14.36
N HIS A 32 -9.39 -0.96 14.30
CA HIS A 32 -10.20 -2.10 13.86
C HIS A 32 -10.34 -2.22 12.34
N ILE A 33 -9.87 -1.23 11.57
CA ILE A 33 -9.93 -1.24 10.10
C ILE A 33 -8.54 -1.44 9.50
N LYS A 34 -8.47 -2.16 8.38
CA LYS A 34 -7.21 -2.35 7.68
C LYS A 34 -6.83 -1.05 6.96
N SER A 35 -5.75 -0.41 7.41
CA SER A 35 -5.23 0.79 6.76
C SER A 35 -4.59 0.48 5.41
N LEU A 36 -4.64 1.47 4.52
CA LEU A 36 -3.87 1.45 3.28
C LEU A 36 -2.38 1.65 3.56
N PRO A 37 -1.48 1.19 2.67
CA PRO A 37 -0.06 1.50 2.77
C PRO A 37 0.16 3.01 2.84
N ASP A 38 1.09 3.42 3.69
CA ASP A 38 1.43 4.81 3.99
C ASP A 38 2.39 5.44 2.96
N SER A 39 3.02 4.62 2.13
CA SER A 39 3.97 5.05 1.12
C SER A 39 3.93 4.15 -0.11
N LEU A 40 4.46 4.67 -1.22
CA LEU A 40 4.68 3.87 -2.43
C LEU A 40 5.52 2.63 -2.11
N ASN A 41 6.60 2.76 -1.33
CA ASN A 41 7.44 1.62 -0.98
C ASN A 41 6.69 0.55 -0.17
N SER A 42 5.85 0.97 0.79
CA SER A 42 5.01 0.05 1.56
C SER A 42 4.02 -0.70 0.66
N ALA A 43 3.44 -0.02 -0.33
CA ALA A 43 2.57 -0.66 -1.33
C ALA A 43 3.33 -1.64 -2.23
N LEU A 44 4.56 -1.30 -2.63
CA LEU A 44 5.43 -2.18 -3.42
C LEU A 44 5.83 -3.44 -2.65
N ILE A 45 6.14 -3.32 -1.35
CA ILE A 45 6.43 -4.48 -0.48
C ILE A 45 5.19 -5.38 -0.37
N ALA A 46 4.01 -4.79 -0.17
CA ALA A 46 2.76 -5.56 -0.11
C ALA A 46 2.51 -6.31 -1.43
N LEU A 47 2.78 -5.67 -2.58
CA LEU A 47 2.67 -6.31 -3.89
C LEU A 47 3.67 -7.45 -4.05
N GLU A 48 4.94 -7.28 -3.65
CA GLU A 48 5.93 -8.36 -3.68
C GLU A 48 5.52 -9.56 -2.83
N GLN A 49 4.92 -9.30 -1.66
CA GLN A 49 4.53 -10.34 -0.70
C GLN A 49 3.25 -11.09 -1.10
N ASP A 50 2.33 -10.45 -1.83
CA ASP A 50 1.05 -11.04 -2.21
C ASP A 50 0.63 -10.59 -3.62
N HIS A 51 1.16 -11.26 -4.65
CA HIS A 51 0.80 -11.03 -6.06
C HIS A 51 0.34 -12.29 -6.79
N GLU A 52 0.17 -13.42 -6.10
CA GLU A 52 -0.24 -14.68 -6.71
C GLU A 52 -1.57 -14.54 -7.45
N PHE A 53 -2.48 -13.72 -6.92
CA PHE A 53 -3.77 -13.45 -7.53
C PHE A 53 -3.67 -12.76 -8.91
N LEU A 54 -2.55 -12.11 -9.21
CA LEU A 54 -2.28 -11.48 -10.51
C LEU A 54 -1.68 -12.46 -11.52
N LEU A 55 -1.00 -13.51 -11.06
CA LEU A 55 -0.40 -14.54 -11.92
C LEU A 55 -1.46 -15.51 -12.46
N ALA A 56 -2.64 -15.56 -11.83
CA ALA A 56 -3.73 -16.44 -12.22
C ALA A 56 -4.16 -16.19 -13.68
N GLY A 57 -4.10 -17.25 -14.49
CA GLY A 57 -4.48 -17.20 -15.92
C GLY A 57 -3.49 -16.47 -16.81
N GLU A 58 -2.22 -16.33 -16.39
CA GLU A 58 -1.15 -15.66 -17.14
C GLU A 58 -1.48 -14.20 -17.52
N VAL A 59 -2.37 -13.56 -16.75
CA VAL A 59 -2.75 -12.15 -16.98
C VAL A 59 -1.56 -11.23 -16.74
N PHE A 60 -0.76 -11.52 -15.71
CA PHE A 60 0.54 -10.92 -15.46
C PHE A 60 1.60 -11.99 -15.36
N SER A 61 2.80 -11.70 -15.88
CA SER A 61 3.97 -12.54 -15.65
C SER A 61 4.72 -12.08 -14.40
N GLU A 62 5.35 -13.01 -13.71
CA GLU A 62 6.20 -12.70 -12.55
C GLU A 62 7.32 -11.71 -12.92
N LEU A 63 7.90 -11.87 -14.12
CA LEU A 63 8.93 -10.97 -14.63
C LEU A 63 8.40 -9.53 -14.76
N MET A 64 7.18 -9.35 -15.28
CA MET A 64 6.57 -8.03 -15.42
C MET A 64 6.35 -7.37 -14.05
N ILE A 65 5.84 -8.13 -13.07
CA ILE A 65 5.61 -7.61 -11.72
C ILE A 65 6.93 -7.19 -11.08
N ARG A 66 7.97 -8.02 -11.17
CA ARG A 66 9.31 -7.68 -10.66
C ARG A 66 9.88 -6.42 -11.30
N GLN A 67 9.85 -6.34 -12.63
CA GLN A 67 10.32 -5.15 -13.36
C GLN A 67 9.54 -3.89 -12.99
N TRP A 68 8.23 -4.01 -12.79
CA TRP A 68 7.38 -2.91 -12.36
C TRP A 68 7.76 -2.42 -10.96
N VAL A 69 7.95 -3.35 -10.01
CA VAL A 69 8.38 -3.00 -8.65
C VAL A 69 9.75 -2.32 -8.66
N ASP A 70 10.70 -2.88 -9.39
CA ASP A 70 12.04 -2.31 -9.51
C ASP A 70 12.00 -0.90 -10.09
N PHE A 71 11.25 -0.69 -11.17
CA PHE A 71 11.09 0.62 -11.78
C PHE A 71 10.47 1.63 -10.81
N LYS A 72 9.33 1.29 -10.20
CA LYS A 72 8.63 2.18 -9.27
C LYS A 72 9.47 2.51 -8.03
N ARG A 73 10.29 1.57 -7.57
CA ARG A 73 11.18 1.80 -6.42
C ARG A 73 12.32 2.74 -6.77
N ASN A 74 12.98 2.51 -7.90
CA ASN A 74 14.21 3.23 -8.27
C ASN A 74 13.93 4.59 -8.92
N GLU A 75 12.95 4.65 -9.80
CA GLU A 75 12.65 5.84 -10.61
C GLU A 75 11.63 6.78 -9.97
N GLU A 76 10.88 6.34 -8.97
CA GLU A 76 9.87 7.18 -8.30
C GLU A 76 10.15 7.30 -6.80
N TYR A 77 10.13 6.19 -6.05
CA TYR A 77 10.26 6.25 -4.59
C TYR A 77 11.61 6.83 -4.14
N TYR A 78 12.73 6.27 -4.60
CA TYR A 78 14.05 6.77 -4.21
C TYR A 78 14.35 8.15 -4.78
N GLN A 79 13.71 8.54 -5.89
CA GLN A 79 13.88 9.89 -6.40
C GLN A 79 13.29 10.94 -5.45
N VAL A 80 12.17 10.65 -4.79
CA VAL A 80 11.65 11.58 -3.78
C VAL A 80 12.37 11.41 -2.45
N ARG A 81 12.49 10.17 -1.95
CA ARG A 81 12.97 9.87 -0.59
C ARG A 81 14.41 10.33 -0.31
N ASN A 82 15.26 10.35 -1.34
CA ASN A 82 16.69 10.66 -1.19
C ASN A 82 17.01 12.15 -1.41
N ARG A 83 15.99 13.00 -1.63
CA ARG A 83 16.16 14.44 -1.79
C ARG A 83 15.55 15.15 -0.56
N PRO A 84 16.25 16.11 0.05
CA PRO A 84 15.70 16.89 1.16
C PRO A 84 14.40 17.59 0.73
N HIS A 85 13.35 17.45 1.53
CA HIS A 85 12.12 18.18 1.31
C HIS A 85 12.25 19.62 1.83
N PRO A 86 11.74 20.66 1.14
CA PRO A 86 11.87 22.06 1.59
C PRO A 86 11.39 22.32 3.02
N TYR A 87 10.38 21.57 3.47
CA TYR A 87 9.88 21.67 4.85
C TYR A 87 10.90 21.20 5.89
N GLU A 88 11.82 20.29 5.55
CA GLU A 88 12.91 19.88 6.44
C GLU A 88 13.86 21.04 6.76
N MET A 89 14.05 21.98 5.82
CA MET A 89 14.82 23.19 6.09
C MET A 89 14.13 24.04 7.16
N SER A 90 12.80 24.21 7.08
CA SER A 90 12.04 24.92 8.11
C SER A 90 12.09 24.24 9.49
N LEU A 91 12.24 22.92 9.53
CA LEU A 91 12.30 22.16 10.78
C LEU A 91 13.69 22.12 11.41
N TYR A 92 14.76 22.10 10.60
CA TYR A 92 16.09 21.72 11.07
C TYR A 92 17.20 22.73 10.75
N PHE A 93 16.96 23.78 9.97
CA PHE A 93 18.04 24.69 9.55
C PHE A 93 18.56 25.59 10.69
N ASP A 94 17.68 26.03 11.60
CA ASP A 94 18.02 26.92 12.72
C ASP A 94 18.09 26.18 14.07
N VAL A 95 18.17 24.84 14.05
CA VAL A 95 18.33 24.01 15.26
C VAL A 95 19.79 23.95 15.68
#